data_AF-A0A934K958-F1
#
_entry.id   AF-A0A934K958-F1
#
_cell.length_a   1.000
_cell.length_b   1.000
_cell.length_c   1.000
_cell.angle_alpha   90.00
_cell.angle_beta   90.00
_cell.angle_gamma   90.00
#
_symmetry.space_group_name_H-M   'P 1'
#
loop_
_entity.id
_entity.type
_entity.pdbx_description
1 polymer ?
#
loop_
_entity_poly.entity_id
_entity_poly.type
_entity_poly.pdbx_seq_one_letter_code
_entity_poly.pdbx_strand_id
1 'polypeptide(L)'
;MSETEWVLRQLRDSLSTLAASSHHQSEHIRQLGDVSVDELGLELDDIAPAALAITGPGELTSDQREALAALDAQLARMSGSEHSELWTVEALDSAVEWRRVRELAQEALRRLDNQASPP
;
A
#
# COMPACT_ATOMS: atom_id res chain seq x y z
N MET A 1 -4.48 -17.51 -14.74
CA MET A 1 -3.86 -16.42 -14.00
C MET A 1 -2.38 -16.70 -13.92
N SER A 2 -1.58 -15.86 -14.57
CA SER A 2 -0.11 -15.89 -14.50
C SER A 2 0.39 -15.33 -13.17
N GLU A 3 1.65 -15.56 -12.86
CA GLU A 3 2.32 -14.97 -11.69
C GLU A 3 2.26 -13.44 -11.73
N THR A 4 2.56 -12.82 -12.87
CA THR A 4 2.45 -11.37 -13.09
C THR A 4 1.05 -10.84 -12.76
N GLU A 5 0.00 -11.48 -13.27
CA GLU A 5 -1.39 -11.07 -13.00
C GLU A 5 -1.74 -11.21 -11.51
N TRP A 6 -1.25 -12.26 -10.85
CA TRP A 6 -1.44 -12.45 -9.42
C TRP A 6 -0.73 -11.35 -8.61
N VAL A 7 0.55 -11.08 -8.89
CA VAL A 7 1.33 -10.04 -8.21
C VAL A 7 0.68 -8.66 -8.37
N LEU A 8 0.30 -8.29 -9.59
CA LEU A 8 -0.36 -7.00 -9.84
C LEU A 8 -1.75 -6.89 -9.21
N ARG A 9 -2.45 -8.01 -9.01
CA ARG A 9 -3.72 -8.03 -8.27
C ARG A 9 -3.46 -7.81 -6.78
N GLN A 10 -2.54 -8.56 -6.18
CA GLN A 10 -2.20 -8.40 -4.76
C GLN A 10 -1.66 -7.00 -4.45
N LEU A 11 -0.83 -6.41 -5.33
CA LEU A 11 -0.41 -5.03 -5.18
C LEU A 11 -1.61 -4.06 -5.14
N ARG A 12 -2.59 -4.23 -6.04
CA ARG A 12 -3.80 -3.41 -6.03
C ARG A 12 -4.64 -3.63 -4.77
N ASP A 13 -4.71 -4.86 -4.29
CA ASP A 13 -5.45 -5.20 -3.06
C ASP A 13 -4.82 -4.49 -1.85
N SER A 14 -3.51 -4.63 -1.63
CA SER A 14 -2.79 -3.95 -0.53
C SER A 14 -2.91 -2.42 -0.63
N LEU A 15 -2.77 -1.84 -1.84
CA LEU A 15 -2.98 -0.40 -2.05
C LEU A 15 -4.41 0.04 -1.79
N SER A 16 -5.40 -0.78 -2.17
CA SER A 16 -6.81 -0.48 -1.93
C SER A 16 -7.12 -0.46 -0.44
N THR A 17 -6.55 -1.40 0.33
CA THR A 17 -6.65 -1.41 1.80
C THR A 17 -5.98 -0.18 2.41
N LEU A 18 -4.77 0.17 1.99
CA LEU A 18 -4.07 1.37 2.46
C LEU A 18 -4.75 2.68 2.05
N ALA A 19 -5.45 2.71 0.92
CA ALA A 19 -6.21 3.85 0.42
C ALA A 19 -7.59 4.03 1.10
N ALA A 20 -8.10 2.97 1.73
CA ALA A 20 -9.44 2.93 2.32
C ALA A 20 -9.57 3.82 3.55
N SER A 21 -10.80 4.02 4.04
CA SER A 21 -11.05 4.76 5.28
C SER A 21 -10.41 4.08 6.49
N SER A 22 -10.17 4.85 7.57
CA SER A 22 -9.71 4.32 8.87
C SER A 22 -10.61 3.18 9.37
N HIS A 23 -11.92 3.31 9.18
CA HIS A 23 -12.89 2.26 9.50
C HIS A 23 -12.62 0.97 8.72
N HIS A 24 -12.49 1.03 7.39
CA HIS A 24 -12.21 -0.16 6.57
C HIS A 24 -10.84 -0.77 6.86
N GLN A 25 -9.81 0.04 7.13
CA GLN A 25 -8.50 -0.44 7.57
C GLN A 25 -8.61 -1.22 8.88
N SER A 26 -9.37 -0.71 9.85
CA SER A 26 -9.60 -1.40 11.12
C SER A 26 -10.44 -2.68 10.99
N GLU A 27 -11.38 -2.74 10.04
CA GLU A 27 -12.16 -3.96 9.74
C GLU A 27 -11.26 -5.02 9.09
N HIS A 28 -10.36 -4.62 8.17
CA HIS A 28 -9.39 -5.53 7.56
C HIS A 28 -8.49 -6.18 8.62
N ILE A 29 -7.88 -5.39 9.49
CA ILE A 29 -7.08 -5.90 10.62
C ILE A 29 -7.88 -6.86 11.50
N ARG A 30 -9.14 -6.54 11.81
CA ARG A 30 -10.01 -7.44 12.60
C ARG A 30 -10.32 -8.75 11.89
N GLN A 31 -10.38 -8.77 10.56
CA GLN A 31 -10.60 -9.99 9.78
C GLN A 31 -9.36 -10.90 9.74
N LEU A 32 -8.15 -10.31 9.79
CA LEU A 32 -6.90 -11.06 9.89
C LEU A 32 -6.70 -11.72 11.27
N GLY A 33 -7.37 -11.19 12.30
CA GLY A 33 -7.41 -11.78 13.64
C GLY A 33 -6.54 -11.01 14.64
N ASP A 34 -5.72 -11.73 15.40
CA ASP A 34 -4.84 -11.15 16.43
C ASP A 34 -3.53 -10.64 15.83
N VAL A 35 -3.64 -9.66 14.93
CA VAL A 35 -2.51 -8.99 14.27
C VAL A 35 -2.50 -7.50 14.61
N SER A 36 -1.32 -6.89 14.56
CA SER A 36 -1.14 -5.46 14.76
C SER A 36 -1.43 -4.66 13.48
N VAL A 37 -1.56 -3.34 13.63
CA VAL A 37 -1.85 -2.43 12.52
C VAL A 37 -0.69 -2.31 11.53
N ASP A 38 0.52 -2.66 11.95
CA ASP A 38 1.69 -2.77 11.07
C ASP A 38 1.51 -3.78 9.93
N GLU A 39 0.62 -4.75 10.08
CA GLU A 39 0.25 -5.71 9.03
C GLU A 39 -0.21 -5.00 7.74
N LEU A 40 -0.85 -3.82 7.85
CA LEU A 40 -1.20 -3.02 6.66
C LEU A 40 0.02 -2.58 5.85
N GLY A 41 1.13 -2.28 6.54
CA GLY A 41 2.39 -1.94 5.90
C GLY A 41 3.12 -3.18 5.40
N LEU A 42 3.11 -4.27 6.18
CA LEU A 42 3.76 -5.53 5.84
C LEU A 42 3.14 -6.19 4.60
N GLU A 43 1.81 -6.18 4.47
CA GLU A 43 1.13 -6.68 3.26
C GLU A 43 1.55 -5.95 1.98
N LEU A 44 1.94 -4.67 2.07
CA LEU A 44 2.51 -3.95 0.94
C LEU A 44 3.99 -4.29 0.75
N ASP A 45 4.77 -4.34 1.81
CA ASP A 45 6.21 -4.65 1.78
C ASP A 45 6.49 -6.07 1.22
N ASP A 46 5.60 -7.02 1.48
CA ASP A 46 5.70 -8.38 0.95
C ASP A 46 5.51 -8.43 -0.58
N ILE A 47 4.62 -7.59 -1.13
CA ILE A 47 4.20 -7.68 -2.54
C ILE A 47 4.87 -6.64 -3.46
N ALA A 48 5.21 -5.45 -2.95
CA ALA A 48 5.77 -4.36 -3.74
C ALA A 48 7.12 -4.72 -4.40
N PRO A 49 8.07 -5.41 -3.73
CA PRO A 49 9.32 -5.84 -4.37
C PRO A 49 9.10 -6.78 -5.54
N ALA A 50 8.15 -7.72 -5.41
CA ALA A 50 7.78 -8.63 -6.50
C ALA A 50 7.20 -7.87 -7.70
N ALA A 51 6.32 -6.89 -7.44
CA ALA A 51 5.75 -6.06 -8.51
C ALA A 51 6.81 -5.20 -9.22
N LEU A 52 7.78 -4.66 -8.48
CA LEU A 52 8.88 -3.88 -9.02
C LEU A 52 9.85 -4.72 -9.87
N ALA A 53 9.95 -6.02 -9.58
CA ALA A 53 10.81 -6.95 -10.30
C ALA A 53 10.22 -7.45 -11.64
N ILE A 54 8.94 -7.20 -11.92
CA ILE A 54 8.31 -7.58 -13.19
C ILE A 54 8.99 -6.85 -14.34
N THR A 55 9.36 -7.60 -15.39
CA THR A 55 9.91 -7.09 -16.65
C THR A 55 9.05 -7.53 -17.83
N GLY A 56 8.89 -6.65 -18.83
CA GLY A 56 8.06 -6.95 -20.00
C GLY A 56 6.55 -6.75 -19.75
N PRO A 57 5.65 -7.65 -20.19
CA PRO A 57 4.22 -7.48 -19.98
C PRO A 57 3.88 -7.36 -18.48
N GLY A 58 3.23 -6.26 -18.10
CA GLY A 58 2.87 -5.96 -16.71
C GLY A 58 3.94 -5.18 -15.93
N GLU A 59 5.05 -4.83 -16.56
CA GLU A 59 6.08 -3.97 -15.96
C GLU A 59 5.50 -2.60 -15.59
N LEU A 60 5.84 -2.15 -14.39
CA LEU A 60 5.43 -0.84 -13.89
C LEU A 60 6.19 0.28 -14.59
N THR A 61 5.46 1.29 -15.01
CA THR A 61 6.02 2.55 -15.55
C THR A 61 6.79 3.33 -14.48
N SER A 62 7.65 4.25 -14.90
CA SER A 62 8.37 5.15 -13.98
C SER A 62 7.42 5.89 -13.04
N ASP A 63 6.31 6.44 -13.55
CA ASP A 63 5.32 7.16 -12.75
C ASP A 63 4.65 6.28 -11.68
N GLN A 64 4.39 5.01 -11.98
CA GLN A 64 3.85 4.03 -11.02
C GLN A 64 4.88 3.69 -9.95
N ARG A 65 6.14 3.46 -10.36
CA ARG A 65 7.25 3.18 -9.44
C ARG A 65 7.50 4.35 -8.50
N GLU A 66 7.44 5.58 -8.99
CA GLU A 66 7.60 6.79 -8.17
C GLU A 66 6.48 6.94 -7.13
N ALA A 67 5.23 6.62 -7.49
CA ALA A 67 4.13 6.68 -6.53
C ALA A 67 4.24 5.61 -5.45
N LEU A 68 4.65 4.38 -5.81
CA LEU A 68 4.95 3.33 -4.83
C LEU A 68 6.09 3.75 -3.90
N ALA A 69 7.17 4.30 -4.45
CA ALA A 69 8.31 4.76 -3.64
C ALA A 69 7.92 5.89 -2.68
N ALA A 70 7.01 6.79 -3.08
CA ALA A 70 6.52 7.85 -2.20
C ALA A 70 5.70 7.30 -1.03
N LEU A 71 4.86 6.30 -1.28
CA LEU A 71 4.09 5.60 -0.25
C LEU A 71 5.01 4.82 0.70
N ASP A 72 5.94 4.03 0.15
CA ASP A 72 6.93 3.27 0.91
C ASP A 72 7.76 4.19 1.82
N ALA A 73 8.25 5.31 1.29
CA ALA A 73 8.99 6.29 2.07
C ALA A 73 8.15 6.95 3.18
N GLN A 74 6.82 6.98 3.08
CA GLN A 74 5.96 7.43 4.16
C GLN A 74 5.83 6.37 5.26
N LEU A 75 5.60 5.10 4.89
CA LEU A 75 5.54 4.00 5.83
C LEU A 75 6.87 3.81 6.57
N ALA A 76 7.99 3.89 5.86
CA ALA A 76 9.33 3.82 6.45
C ALA A 76 9.61 4.93 7.48
N ARG A 77 9.03 6.14 7.31
CA ARG A 77 9.13 7.22 8.29
C ARG A 77 8.30 6.98 9.55
N MET A 78 7.29 6.11 9.47
CA MET A 78 6.44 5.72 10.59
C MET A 78 7.01 4.51 11.32
N SER A 79 7.98 3.79 10.73
CA SER A 79 8.59 2.61 11.34
C SER A 79 9.51 2.96 12.51
N GLY A 80 9.80 1.98 13.36
CA GLY A 80 10.64 2.15 14.54
C GLY A 80 9.83 2.21 15.83
N SER A 81 10.46 1.79 16.93
CA SER A 81 9.82 1.71 18.25
C SER A 81 9.43 3.09 18.80
N GLU A 82 10.15 4.13 18.39
CA GLU A 82 9.90 5.55 18.66
C GLU A 82 8.59 6.06 18.05
N HIS A 83 7.99 5.31 17.13
CA HIS A 83 6.75 5.63 16.43
C HIS A 83 5.66 4.58 16.66
N SER A 84 5.82 3.74 17.69
CA SER A 84 4.86 2.67 18.04
C SER A 84 3.43 3.19 18.28
N GLU A 85 3.27 4.43 18.71
CA GLU A 85 1.98 5.10 18.87
C GLU A 85 1.20 5.24 17.55
N LEU A 86 1.91 5.29 16.41
CA LEU A 86 1.29 5.38 15.08
C LEU A 86 0.70 4.03 14.64
N TRP A 87 1.13 2.90 15.20
CA TRP A 87 0.69 1.56 14.77
C TRP A 87 -0.43 1.01 15.66
N THR A 88 -1.40 1.86 15.96
CA THR A 88 -2.58 1.56 16.79
C THR A 88 -3.86 1.78 16.00
N VAL A 89 -4.95 1.13 16.42
CA VAL A 89 -6.26 1.30 15.74
C VAL A 89 -6.75 2.74 15.87
N GLU A 90 -6.45 3.40 16.99
CA GLU A 90 -6.78 4.81 17.24
C GLU A 90 -6.01 5.76 16.31
N ALA A 91 -4.75 5.44 16.01
CA ALA A 91 -3.92 6.23 15.12
C ALA A 91 -4.38 6.17 13.66
N LEU A 92 -5.01 5.06 13.21
CA LEU A 92 -5.59 4.97 11.87
C LEU A 92 -6.54 6.14 11.58
N ASP A 93 -7.32 6.56 12.59
CA ASP A 93 -8.27 7.65 12.45
C ASP A 93 -7.66 9.04 12.70
N SER A 94 -6.88 9.15 13.78
CA SER A 94 -6.46 10.45 14.32
C SER A 94 -5.12 10.96 13.80
N ALA A 95 -4.21 10.07 13.39
CA ALA A 95 -2.85 10.44 13.00
C ALA A 95 -2.82 11.07 11.60
N VAL A 96 -2.06 12.15 11.45
CA VAL A 96 -1.90 12.85 10.16
C VAL A 96 -1.07 12.01 9.19
N GLU A 97 -0.21 11.15 9.71
CA GLU A 97 0.64 10.20 9.00
C GLU A 97 -0.22 9.16 8.28
N TRP A 98 -1.23 8.58 8.95
CA TRP A 98 -2.15 7.63 8.31
C TRP A 98 -3.06 8.30 7.27
N ARG A 99 -3.43 9.57 7.48
CA ARG A 99 -4.10 10.35 6.42
C ARG A 99 -3.18 10.47 5.20
N ARG A 100 -1.90 10.74 5.41
CA ARG A 100 -0.92 10.85 4.34
C ARG A 100 -0.70 9.52 3.62
N VAL A 101 -0.65 8.40 4.34
CA VAL A 101 -0.59 7.05 3.76
C VAL A 101 -1.78 6.82 2.83
N ARG A 102 -3.01 7.13 3.27
CA ARG A 102 -4.21 7.00 2.43
C ARG A 102 -4.14 7.82 1.15
N GLU A 103 -3.73 9.08 1.25
CA GLU A 103 -3.58 9.96 0.06
C GLU A 103 -2.55 9.39 -0.94
N LEU A 104 -1.41 8.90 -0.47
CA LEU A 104 -0.35 8.34 -1.31
C LEU A 104 -0.79 7.01 -1.94
N ALA A 105 -1.48 6.15 -1.18
CA ALA A 105 -2.01 4.89 -1.67
C ALA A 105 -3.10 5.11 -2.73
N GLN A 106 -3.99 6.09 -2.54
CA GLN A 106 -4.99 6.49 -3.55
C GLN A 106 -4.32 6.95 -4.85
N GLU A 107 -3.26 7.75 -4.75
CA GLU A 107 -2.52 8.20 -5.93
C GLU A 107 -1.79 7.04 -6.64
N ALA A 108 -1.16 6.14 -5.88
CA ALA A 108 -0.53 4.94 -6.44
C ALA A 108 -1.54 4.05 -7.16
N LEU A 109 -2.71 3.80 -6.55
CA LEU A 109 -3.80 3.02 -7.15
C LEU A 109 -4.32 3.68 -8.43
N ARG A 110 -4.56 5.00 -8.41
CA ARG A 110 -4.98 5.75 -9.59
C ARG A 110 -3.98 5.62 -10.74
N ARG A 111 -2.67 5.65 -10.47
CA ARG A 111 -1.63 5.47 -11.50
C ARG A 111 -1.55 4.04 -12.02
N LEU A 112 -1.82 3.04 -11.18
CA LEU A 112 -1.89 1.64 -11.61
C LEU A 112 -3.09 1.36 -12.51
N ASP A 113 -4.22 2.01 -12.26
CA ASP A 113 -5.45 1.81 -13.03
C ASP A 113 -5.50 2.66 -14.30
N ASN A 114 -4.82 3.82 -14.32
CA ASN A 114 -4.71 4.69 -15.50
C ASN A 114 -3.72 4.17 -16.57
N GLN A 115 -3.71 2.87 -16.83
CA GLN A 115 -3.09 2.29 -18.04
C GLN A 115 -3.89 2.73 -19.28
N ALA A 116 -3.85 4.02 -19.61
CA ALA A 116 -4.17 4.53 -20.94
C ALA A 116 -2.89 4.43 -21.77
N SER A 117 -3.01 3.70 -22.88
CA SER A 117 -1.98 3.24 -23.82
C SER A 117 -0.85 4.25 -24.12
N PRO A 118 0.37 3.76 -24.47
CA PRO A 118 1.34 4.64 -25.10
C PRO A 118 0.75 5.24 -26.39
N PRO A 119 1.13 6.48 -26.77
CA PRO A 119 0.65 7.13 -27.98
C PRO A 119 0.94 6.34 -29.27
#